data_AF-A0A968QIM0-F1
#
_entry.id   AF-A0A968QIM0-F1
#
_cell.length_a   1.000
_cell.length_b   1.000
_cell.length_c   1.000
_cell.angle_alpha   90.00
_cell.angle_beta   90.00
_cell.angle_gamma   90.00
#
_symmetry.space_group_name_H-M   'P 1'
#
loop_
_entity.id
_entity.type
_entity.pdbx_description
1 polymer ?
#
loop_
_entity_poly.entity_id
_entity_poly.type
_entity_poly.pdbx_seq_one_letter_code
_entity_poly.pdbx_strand_id
1 'polypeptide(L)'
;MSHEDPNTRNLFKPWDSYWQDTYGIAYCANQPLNLVRVGGKRDNLQNTGATSPDGGITWKEFRNFPTDQIPLRVAVSADDSGQFVVIRSEAQPLYTSDHGNSWQQVTGLPDGIPGPWNWVQPLAADGKNGHKFYYYAGGTLYLSNDGGKTLRGE
;
A
#
# COMPACT_ATOMS: atom_id res chain seq x y z
N MET A 1 32.03 -9.17 25.33
CA MET A 1 30.65 -9.22 25.83
C MET A 1 30.33 -7.87 26.44
N SER A 2 29.76 -6.95 25.66
CA SER A 2 29.26 -5.69 26.19
C SER A 2 27.92 -5.95 26.87
N HIS A 3 27.81 -5.52 28.12
CA HIS A 3 26.63 -5.62 28.96
C HIS A 3 25.69 -4.46 28.58
N GLU A 4 24.55 -4.75 27.94
CA GLU A 4 23.52 -3.74 27.70
C GLU A 4 22.62 -3.58 28.92
N ASP A 5 22.31 -2.33 29.27
CA ASP A 5 21.48 -1.93 30.40
C ASP A 5 20.00 -2.33 30.18
N PRO A 6 19.40 -3.14 31.08
CA PRO A 6 18.03 -3.64 30.95
C PRO A 6 16.93 -2.56 30.99
N ASN A 7 17.25 -1.31 31.35
CA ASN A 7 16.27 -0.22 31.47
C ASN A 7 16.03 0.60 30.20
N THR A 8 16.66 0.27 29.07
CA THR A 8 16.45 0.96 27.78
C THR A 8 15.30 0.36 26.93
N ARG A 9 14.54 -0.60 27.48
CA ARG A 9 13.57 -1.43 26.72
C ARG A 9 12.30 -0.74 26.21
N ASN A 10 12.06 0.55 26.49
CA ASN A 10 10.83 1.26 26.10
C ASN A 10 11.05 2.57 25.32
N LEU A 11 12.20 2.74 24.69
CA LEU A 11 12.38 3.79 23.68
C LEU A 11 12.09 3.17 22.31
N PHE A 12 10.99 3.62 21.69
CA PHE A 12 10.53 3.31 20.33
C PHE A 12 11.62 2.70 19.45
N LYS A 13 11.51 1.42 19.13
CA LYS A 13 12.42 0.79 18.19
C LYS A 13 11.90 1.08 16.78
N PRO A 14 12.65 1.79 15.92
CA PRO A 14 12.23 2.07 14.54
C PRO A 14 12.05 0.80 13.67
N TRP A 15 12.30 -0.38 14.24
CA TRP A 15 12.26 -1.69 13.60
C TRP A 15 11.04 -2.55 14.01
N ASP A 16 10.12 -2.03 14.85
CA ASP A 16 8.98 -2.82 15.36
C ASP A 16 7.94 -3.17 14.28
N SER A 17 7.98 -2.53 13.12
CA SER A 17 7.28 -3.02 11.93
C SER A 17 8.19 -3.97 11.15
N TYR A 18 8.42 -5.18 11.67
CA TYR A 18 9.27 -6.19 11.04
C TYR A 18 8.55 -6.83 9.84
N TRP A 19 8.51 -6.13 8.70
CA TRP A 19 8.10 -6.67 7.40
C TRP A 19 9.38 -7.09 6.68
N GLN A 20 9.54 -8.39 6.44
CA GLN A 20 10.77 -8.91 5.83
C GLN A 20 10.86 -8.53 4.35
N ASP A 21 9.72 -8.50 3.64
CA ASP A 21 9.65 -8.12 2.24
C ASP A 21 8.70 -6.94 2.03
N THR A 22 9.16 -5.95 1.27
CA THR A 22 8.30 -4.89 0.72
C THR A 22 7.99 -5.23 -0.73
N TYR A 23 6.71 -5.44 -1.05
CA TYR A 23 6.25 -5.79 -2.39
C TYR A 23 5.94 -4.53 -3.22
N GLY A 24 5.49 -3.46 -2.56
CA GLY A 24 5.20 -2.18 -3.21
C GLY A 24 5.43 -1.00 -2.27
N ILE A 25 5.89 0.11 -2.84
CA ILE A 25 6.03 1.39 -2.15
C ILE A 25 5.63 2.52 -3.10
N ALA A 26 4.96 3.54 -2.57
CA ALA A 26 4.56 4.73 -3.28
C ALA A 26 4.55 5.94 -2.33
N TYR A 27 4.44 7.14 -2.90
CA TYR A 27 4.44 8.39 -2.15
C TYR A 27 3.33 9.32 -2.66
N CYS A 28 2.89 10.25 -1.82
CA CYS A 28 1.98 11.31 -2.20
C CYS A 28 2.76 12.41 -2.96
N ALA A 29 2.47 12.60 -4.24
CA ALA A 29 3.31 13.43 -5.13
C ALA A 29 3.48 14.89 -4.65
N ASN A 30 2.40 15.52 -4.15
CA ASN A 30 2.42 16.88 -3.65
C ASN A 30 2.86 16.97 -2.17
N GLN A 31 3.02 15.83 -1.49
CA GLN A 31 3.49 15.76 -0.10
C GLN A 31 4.51 14.62 0.04
N PRO A 32 5.70 14.72 -0.59
CA PRO A 32 6.56 13.56 -0.90
C PRO A 32 7.19 12.84 0.30
N LEU A 33 7.14 13.43 1.50
CA LEU A 33 7.51 12.75 2.74
C LEU A 33 6.47 11.70 3.17
N ASN A 34 5.25 11.78 2.66
CA ASN A 34 4.22 10.80 2.94
C ASN A 34 4.41 9.58 2.04
N LEU A 35 4.85 8.48 2.65
CA LEU A 35 5.07 7.20 2.00
C LEU A 35 4.02 6.19 2.43
N VAL A 36 3.71 5.26 1.52
CA VAL A 36 2.92 4.06 1.81
C VAL A 36 3.69 2.87 1.26
N ARG A 37 3.86 1.83 2.08
CA ARG A 37 4.45 0.57 1.65
C ARG A 37 3.55 -0.60 2.02
N VAL A 38 3.59 -1.65 1.22
CA VAL A 38 2.87 -2.90 1.43
C VAL A 38 3.82 -4.08 1.30
N GLY A 39 3.56 -5.14 2.06
CA GLY A 39 4.50 -6.24 2.21
C GLY A 39 3.98 -7.37 3.06
N GLY A 40 4.87 -8.30 3.36
CA GLY A 40 4.57 -9.50 4.14
C GLY A 40 5.75 -9.96 4.97
N LYS A 41 5.45 -10.80 5.95
CA LYS A 41 6.44 -11.53 6.76
C LYS A 41 6.62 -12.94 6.18
N ARG A 42 7.87 -13.36 5.93
CA ARG A 42 8.16 -14.69 5.36
C ARG A 42 7.85 -15.84 6.31
N ASP A 43 7.87 -15.58 7.62
CA ASP A 43 7.81 -16.60 8.68
C ASP A 43 6.39 -17.00 9.09
N ASN A 44 5.41 -16.10 8.95
CA ASN A 44 4.03 -16.37 9.35
C ASN A 44 2.97 -15.94 8.32
N LEU A 45 3.39 -15.54 7.11
CA LEU A 45 2.52 -15.10 6.02
C LEU A 45 1.54 -13.97 6.41
N GLN A 46 1.83 -13.23 7.47
CA GLN A 46 1.07 -12.05 7.82
C GLN A 46 1.41 -10.96 6.80
N ASN A 47 0.39 -10.48 6.09
CA ASN A 47 0.51 -9.47 5.07
C ASN A 47 -0.16 -8.16 5.51
N THR A 48 0.43 -7.01 5.21
CA THR A 48 -0.21 -5.70 5.44
C THR A 48 0.55 -4.58 4.71
N GLY A 49 0.43 -3.35 5.19
CA GLY A 49 1.34 -2.27 4.92
C GLY A 49 1.39 -1.23 6.04
N ALA A 50 2.10 -0.16 5.78
CA ALA A 50 2.26 0.94 6.71
C ALA A 50 2.33 2.28 5.96
N THR A 51 1.92 3.34 6.65
CA THR A 51 2.11 4.73 6.23
C THR A 51 3.28 5.35 7.00
N SER A 52 3.98 6.29 6.37
CA SER A 52 5.01 7.11 7.01
C SER A 52 4.79 8.56 6.61
N PRO A 53 4.72 9.51 7.56
CA PRO A 53 4.57 10.93 7.26
C PRO A 53 5.92 11.68 7.13
N ASP A 54 7.04 11.02 7.38
CA ASP A 54 8.35 11.65 7.63
C ASP A 54 9.46 11.07 6.74
N GLY A 55 9.12 10.62 5.54
CA GLY A 55 10.07 10.09 4.57
C GLY A 55 10.61 8.71 4.92
N GLY A 56 9.88 7.95 5.74
CA GLY A 56 10.23 6.59 6.12
C GLY A 56 11.04 6.47 7.40
N ILE A 57 11.15 7.53 8.20
CA ILE A 57 11.84 7.51 9.49
C ILE A 57 10.97 6.77 10.52
N THR A 58 9.67 7.07 10.56
CA THR A 58 8.67 6.36 11.37
C THR A 58 7.59 5.76 10.49
N TRP A 59 7.06 4.61 10.91
CA TRP A 59 6.03 3.87 10.19
C TRP A 59 4.88 3.51 11.13
N LYS A 60 3.64 3.67 10.64
CA LYS A 60 2.42 3.26 11.31
C LYS A 60 1.71 2.20 10.47
N GLU A 61 1.57 1.00 11.02
CA GLU A 61 0.89 -0.12 10.36
C GLU A 61 -0.60 0.17 10.13
N PHE A 62 -1.13 -0.39 9.04
CA PHE A 62 -2.57 -0.36 8.78
C PHE A 62 -3.34 -1.07 9.89
N ARG A 63 -4.52 -0.57 10.23
CA ARG A 63 -5.30 -1.11 11.35
C ARG A 63 -6.07 -2.38 10.99
N ASN A 64 -6.70 -2.40 9.82
CA ASN A 64 -7.69 -3.42 9.44
C ASN A 64 -7.43 -3.99 8.04
N PHE A 65 -6.17 -4.22 7.66
CA PHE A 65 -5.86 -4.89 6.39
C PHE A 65 -6.10 -6.41 6.49
N PRO A 66 -6.68 -7.06 5.47
CA PRO A 66 -6.87 -8.52 5.47
C PRO A 66 -5.53 -9.25 5.46
N THR A 67 -5.11 -9.78 6.61
CA THR A 67 -3.74 -10.30 6.79
C THR A 67 -3.45 -11.59 6.03
N ASP A 68 -4.50 -12.32 5.65
CA ASP A 68 -4.47 -13.53 4.84
C ASP A 68 -4.33 -13.25 3.33
N GLN A 69 -4.35 -11.98 2.92
CA GLN A 69 -4.29 -11.56 1.53
C GLN A 69 -2.95 -10.91 1.21
N ILE A 70 -2.27 -11.38 0.16
CA ILE A 70 -0.95 -10.84 -0.23
C ILE A 70 -1.16 -9.53 -1.00
N PRO A 71 -0.70 -8.36 -0.49
CA PRO A 71 -0.68 -7.14 -1.28
C PRO A 71 0.43 -7.21 -2.33
N LEU A 72 0.21 -6.56 -3.48
CA LEU A 72 1.15 -6.55 -4.58
C LEU A 72 1.70 -5.15 -4.81
N ARG A 73 0.81 -4.22 -5.15
CA ARG A 73 1.15 -2.86 -5.50
C ARG A 73 0.27 -1.86 -4.81
N VAL A 74 0.84 -0.71 -4.52
CA VAL A 74 0.15 0.44 -3.96
C VAL A 74 0.38 1.65 -4.85
N ALA A 75 -0.65 2.47 -5.01
CA ALA A 75 -0.55 3.80 -5.60
C ALA A 75 -1.28 4.79 -4.70
N VAL A 76 -0.71 5.98 -4.53
CA VAL A 76 -1.17 7.01 -3.57
C VAL A 76 -1.61 8.24 -4.34
N SER A 77 -2.70 8.86 -3.88
CA SER A 77 -3.18 10.12 -4.45
C SER A 77 -2.09 11.18 -4.46
N ALA A 78 -2.07 12.01 -5.51
CA ALA A 78 -1.15 13.13 -5.63
C ALA A 78 -1.29 14.16 -4.49
N ASP A 79 -2.50 14.40 -3.98
CA ASP A 79 -2.80 15.49 -3.05
C ASP A 79 -3.22 15.04 -1.64
N ASP A 80 -3.66 13.79 -1.47
CA ASP A 80 -4.12 13.23 -0.21
C ASP A 80 -3.36 11.93 0.16
N SER A 81 -2.47 12.01 1.14
CA SER A 81 -1.70 10.85 1.60
C SER A 81 -2.53 9.78 2.35
N GLY A 82 -3.78 10.08 2.71
CA GLY A 82 -4.73 9.14 3.26
C GLY A 82 -5.45 8.30 2.21
N GLN A 83 -5.38 8.72 0.94
CA GLN A 83 -6.09 8.08 -0.17
C GLN A 83 -5.17 7.23 -1.05
N PHE A 84 -5.39 5.93 -1.09
CA PHE A 84 -4.60 5.01 -1.91
C PHE A 84 -5.33 3.72 -2.28
N VAL A 85 -4.85 3.09 -3.34
CA VAL A 85 -5.32 1.80 -3.85
C VAL A 85 -4.23 0.75 -3.65
N VAL A 86 -4.61 -0.45 -3.21
CA VAL A 86 -3.75 -1.62 -3.07
C VAL A 86 -4.30 -2.77 -3.92
N ILE A 87 -3.48 -3.26 -4.85
CA ILE A 87 -3.75 -4.51 -5.58
C ILE A 87 -3.40 -5.69 -4.68
N ARG A 88 -4.21 -6.75 -4.72
CA ARG A 88 -4.02 -7.97 -3.93
C ARG A 88 -3.93 -9.19 -4.85
N SER A 89 -3.17 -10.19 -4.44
CA SER A 89 -3.08 -11.47 -5.14
C SER A 89 -4.45 -12.14 -5.17
N GLU A 90 -4.93 -12.50 -6.37
CA GLU A 90 -6.13 -13.32 -6.57
C GLU A 90 -7.39 -12.79 -5.85
N ALA A 91 -7.46 -11.47 -5.68
CA ALA A 91 -8.56 -10.81 -5.02
C ALA A 91 -8.79 -9.41 -5.58
N GLN A 92 -10.02 -8.91 -5.41
CA GLN A 92 -10.38 -7.54 -5.75
C GLN A 92 -9.43 -6.53 -5.10
N PRO A 93 -8.99 -5.47 -5.81
CA PRO A 93 -8.22 -4.40 -5.19
C PRO A 93 -8.98 -3.71 -4.04
N LEU A 94 -8.24 -3.13 -3.11
CA LEU A 94 -8.79 -2.34 -2.02
C LEU A 94 -8.42 -0.86 -2.18
N TYR A 95 -9.32 0.00 -1.75
CA TYR A 95 -9.10 1.44 -1.62
C TYR A 95 -9.31 1.84 -0.16
N THR A 96 -8.60 2.89 0.26
CA THR A 96 -8.79 3.58 1.53
C THR A 96 -8.72 5.09 1.30
N SER A 97 -9.35 5.84 2.19
CA SER A 97 -9.28 7.32 2.28
C SER A 97 -8.97 7.77 3.70
N ASP A 98 -8.42 6.89 4.54
CA ASP A 98 -8.19 7.13 5.96
C ASP A 98 -6.87 6.53 6.47
N HIS A 99 -5.84 6.54 5.62
CA HIS A 99 -4.50 6.01 5.93
C HIS A 99 -4.49 4.51 6.27
N GLY A 100 -5.40 3.73 5.67
CA GLY A 100 -5.50 2.29 5.89
C GLY A 100 -6.11 1.90 7.24
N ASN A 101 -6.88 2.80 7.86
CA ASN A 101 -7.69 2.45 9.03
C ASN A 101 -8.90 1.61 8.63
N SER A 102 -9.50 1.88 7.47
CA SER A 102 -10.57 1.11 6.86
C SER A 102 -10.34 0.92 5.36
N TRP A 103 -10.99 -0.10 4.80
CA TRP A 103 -10.80 -0.54 3.43
C TRP A 103 -12.14 -0.84 2.77
N GLN A 104 -12.26 -0.48 1.50
CA GLN A 104 -13.40 -0.83 0.65
C GLN A 104 -12.88 -1.50 -0.61
N GLN A 105 -13.66 -2.41 -1.19
CA GLN A 105 -13.32 -2.98 -2.48
C GLN A 105 -13.43 -1.92 -3.57
N VAL A 106 -12.45 -1.89 -4.46
CA VAL A 106 -12.52 -1.14 -5.71
C VAL A 106 -13.48 -1.85 -6.64
N THR A 107 -14.35 -1.10 -7.31
CA THR A 107 -15.27 -1.69 -8.30
C THR A 107 -14.79 -1.45 -9.73
N GLY A 108 -15.04 -2.42 -10.62
CA GLY A 108 -14.77 -2.30 -12.06
C GLY A 108 -13.41 -2.81 -12.52
N LEU A 109 -12.63 -3.42 -11.61
CA LEU A 109 -11.38 -4.10 -11.93
C LEU A 109 -11.51 -5.63 -11.81
N PRO A 110 -10.72 -6.40 -12.57
CA PRO A 110 -10.54 -7.82 -12.31
C PRO A 110 -9.78 -8.05 -10.99
N ASP A 111 -9.80 -9.29 -10.51
CA ASP A 111 -8.92 -9.72 -9.42
C ASP A 111 -7.45 -9.56 -9.81
N GLY A 112 -6.60 -9.31 -8.81
CA GLY A 112 -5.17 -9.20 -9.06
C GLY A 112 -4.50 -10.53 -9.41
N ILE A 113 -3.31 -10.43 -9.99
CA ILE A 113 -2.53 -11.57 -10.47
C ILE A 113 -1.96 -12.42 -9.32
N PRO A 114 -1.69 -13.71 -9.52
CA PRO A 114 -1.14 -14.57 -8.47
C PRO A 114 0.27 -14.17 -8.01
N GLY A 115 0.43 -14.03 -6.69
CA GLY A 115 1.69 -13.93 -5.98
C GLY A 115 2.41 -12.58 -6.08
N PRO A 116 3.31 -12.27 -5.12
CA PRO A 116 4.07 -11.02 -5.09
C PRO A 116 5.25 -10.99 -6.08
N TRP A 117 5.68 -12.16 -6.57
CA TRP A 117 6.81 -12.29 -7.48
C TRP A 117 6.38 -12.19 -8.95
N ASN A 118 5.68 -11.10 -9.26
CA ASN A 118 5.24 -10.78 -10.61
C ASN A 118 5.79 -9.42 -11.02
N TRP A 119 6.36 -9.35 -12.22
CA TRP A 119 6.98 -8.14 -12.76
C TRP A 119 5.96 -7.11 -13.28
N VAL A 120 4.70 -7.50 -13.45
CA VAL A 120 3.65 -6.62 -13.94
C VAL A 120 3.28 -5.60 -12.88
N GLN A 121 3.26 -4.33 -13.28
CA GLN A 121 2.95 -3.20 -12.42
C GLN A 121 1.72 -2.48 -12.93
N PRO A 122 0.52 -3.07 -12.76
CA PRO A 122 -0.64 -2.63 -13.51
C PRO A 122 -1.21 -1.33 -12.96
N LEU A 123 -0.89 -0.92 -11.73
CA LEU A 123 -1.48 0.21 -11.03
C LEU A 123 -0.54 1.42 -10.96
N ALA A 124 -1.06 2.60 -11.28
CA ALA A 124 -0.40 3.89 -11.10
C ALA A 124 -1.39 4.97 -10.63
N ALA A 125 -0.90 6.00 -9.94
CA ALA A 125 -1.64 7.24 -9.66
C ALA A 125 -1.14 8.34 -10.59
N ASP A 126 -2.00 9.29 -10.94
CA ASP A 126 -1.57 10.52 -11.59
C ASP A 126 -0.69 11.33 -10.62
N GLY A 127 0.40 11.92 -11.12
CA GLY A 127 1.34 12.67 -10.29
C GLY A 127 0.88 14.09 -9.92
N LYS A 128 -0.29 14.53 -10.40
CA LYS A 128 -0.80 15.89 -10.22
C LYS A 128 -2.25 15.93 -9.75
N ASN A 129 -3.12 15.12 -10.35
CA ASN A 129 -4.55 15.05 -10.04
C ASN A 129 -4.83 13.88 -9.09
N GLY A 130 -5.10 14.17 -7.81
CA GLY A 130 -5.32 13.15 -6.80
C GLY A 130 -6.56 12.27 -6.99
N HIS A 131 -7.45 12.62 -7.90
CA HIS A 131 -8.62 11.80 -8.22
C HIS A 131 -8.34 10.75 -9.30
N LYS A 132 -7.18 10.81 -9.97
CA LYS A 132 -6.88 9.93 -11.11
C LYS A 132 -5.96 8.78 -10.73
N PHE A 133 -6.46 7.58 -11.02
CA PHE A 133 -5.72 6.33 -10.94
C PHE A 133 -5.86 5.57 -12.24
N TYR A 134 -4.83 4.84 -12.61
CA TYR A 134 -4.74 4.07 -13.84
C TYR A 134 -4.48 2.62 -13.50
N TYR A 135 -5.18 1.73 -14.19
CA TYR A 135 -4.92 0.30 -14.12
C TYR A 135 -4.85 -0.31 -15.51
N TYR A 136 -3.88 -1.17 -15.80
CA TYR A 136 -3.79 -1.86 -17.08
C TYR A 136 -3.84 -3.38 -16.91
N ALA A 137 -4.82 -4.03 -17.54
CA ALA A 137 -4.94 -5.48 -17.54
C ALA A 137 -5.62 -6.00 -18.79
N GLY A 138 -5.11 -7.11 -19.32
CA GLY A 138 -5.74 -7.83 -20.43
C GLY A 138 -5.89 -7.04 -21.73
N GLY A 139 -5.06 -6.01 -21.95
CA GLY A 139 -5.18 -5.13 -23.12
C GLY A 139 -6.04 -3.88 -22.90
N THR A 140 -6.73 -3.76 -21.77
CA THR A 140 -7.59 -2.62 -21.43
C THR A 140 -6.89 -1.69 -20.46
N LEU A 141 -6.93 -0.38 -20.76
CA LEU A 141 -6.60 0.68 -19.82
C LEU A 141 -7.87 1.07 -19.05
N TYR A 142 -7.76 1.11 -17.74
CA TYR A 142 -8.82 1.53 -16.84
C TYR A 142 -8.45 2.86 -16.18
N LEU A 143 -9.44 3.74 -16.04
CA LEU A 143 -9.30 5.05 -15.41
C LEU A 143 -10.26 5.19 -14.22
N SER A 144 -9.74 5.72 -13.11
CA SER A 144 -10.54 6.33 -12.05
C SER A 144 -10.55 7.84 -12.21
N ASN A 145 -11.68 8.47 -11.88
CA ASN A 145 -11.78 9.92 -11.68
C ASN A 145 -12.35 10.25 -10.28
N ASP A 146 -12.34 9.28 -9.37
CA ASP A 146 -12.96 9.37 -8.04
C ASP A 146 -12.04 8.87 -6.92
N GLY A 147 -10.73 9.02 -7.13
CA GLY A 147 -9.74 8.70 -6.10
C GLY A 147 -9.45 7.22 -5.93
N GLY A 148 -9.70 6.43 -6.97
CA GLY A 148 -9.43 4.99 -6.99
C GLY A 148 -10.58 4.13 -6.46
N LYS A 149 -11.73 4.72 -6.14
CA LYS A 149 -12.91 3.99 -5.66
C LYS A 149 -13.55 3.16 -6.79
N THR A 150 -13.68 3.75 -7.97
CA THR A 150 -14.18 3.06 -9.17
C THR A 150 -13.20 3.23 -10.33
N LEU A 151 -13.02 2.17 -11.11
CA LEU A 151 -12.23 2.19 -12.34
C LEU A 151 -13.07 1.65 -13.49
N ARG A 152 -12.94 2.26 -14.66
CA ARG A 152 -13.70 1.89 -15.86
C ARG A 152 -12.74 1.72 -17.02
N GLY A 153 -12.92 0.64 -17.77
CA GLY A 153 -12.16 0.41 -19.01
C GLY A 153 -12.55 1.43 -20.07
N GLU A 154 -11.55 1.99 -20.74
CA GLU A 154 -11.72 2.74 -21.99
C GLU A 154 -11.73 1.80 -23.21
#